data_AF-A0A6P6FKI1-F1
#
_entry.id   AF-A0A6P6FKI1-F1
#
_cell.length_a   1.000
_cell.length_b   1.000
_cell.length_c   1.000
_cell.angle_alpha   90.00
_cell.angle_beta   90.00
_cell.angle_gamma   90.00
#
_symmetry.space_group_name_H-M   'P 1'
#
loop_
_entity.id
_entity.type
_entity.pdbx_description
1 polymer ?
#
loop_
_entity_poly.entity_id
_entity_poly.type
_entity_poly.pdbx_seq_one_letter_code
_entity_poly.pdbx_strand_id
1 'polypeptide(L)'
;MRCFLLISLLSTCYHSGLSFVRDKRYLVFPPPSNVAPTKVQLILGLGLPMEVDVSMIIGYVMKFNYVLPYNASYLTDSYVRYDRSISPGVEVDGNDAPTSDHQGVARVINRWEIYEILESVLGDSRSGKACLLRAICEASAAPFNRVHGLSSQLVHLLLTPSTTSEPFRTDFDRVYHAAEIMGRQGVSPCDNLFAECTESPLDYFTEVYE
;
A
#
# COMPACT_ATOMS: atom_id res chain seq x y z
N MET A 1 25.77 -13.92 80.07
CA MET A 1 25.97 -12.50 80.45
C MET A 1 26.63 -11.82 79.26
N ARG A 2 26.20 -10.73 78.63
CA ARG A 2 25.11 -9.75 78.76
C ARG A 2 24.94 -9.17 77.34
N CYS A 3 23.72 -9.20 76.81
CA CYS A 3 22.87 -8.02 76.65
C CYS A 3 23.22 -7.16 75.41
N PHE A 4 22.55 -7.51 74.31
CA PHE A 4 22.28 -6.66 73.14
C PHE A 4 21.31 -5.54 73.54
N LEU A 5 21.52 -4.33 73.01
CA LEU A 5 20.61 -3.17 72.81
C LEU A 5 21.57 -1.97 72.56
N LEU A 6 21.42 -1.04 71.63
CA LEU A 6 20.45 -0.69 70.58
C LEU A 6 21.14 0.48 69.83
N ILE A 7 20.80 0.73 68.57
CA ILE A 7 20.47 2.06 68.00
C ILE A 7 20.73 2.04 66.49
N SER A 8 19.59 2.04 65.80
CA SER A 8 19.30 2.50 64.45
C SER A 8 20.19 3.63 63.92
N LEU A 9 20.49 3.59 62.62
CA LEU A 9 20.25 4.71 61.71
C LEU A 9 20.37 4.27 60.24
N LEU A 10 19.23 4.32 59.57
CA LEU A 10 18.98 4.49 58.13
C LEU A 10 20.18 4.40 57.17
N SER A 11 20.12 3.43 56.27
CA SER A 11 20.54 3.65 54.88
C SER A 11 19.52 2.99 53.96
N THR A 12 18.49 3.77 53.69
CA THR A 12 17.84 3.94 52.37
C THR A 12 18.08 2.82 51.37
N CYS A 13 17.02 2.06 51.10
CA CYS A 13 16.79 1.39 49.83
C CYS A 13 16.98 2.39 48.68
N TYR A 14 18.19 2.48 48.12
CA TYR A 14 18.39 3.13 46.84
C TYR A 14 18.02 2.12 45.75
N HIS A 15 16.74 2.17 45.39
CA HIS A 15 16.20 1.64 44.15
C HIS A 15 17.00 2.25 42.99
N SER A 16 18.10 1.59 42.66
CA SER A 16 18.89 1.91 41.48
C SER A 16 18.11 1.31 40.33
N GLY A 17 17.35 2.18 39.65
CA GLY A 17 16.57 1.80 38.48
C GLY A 17 17.42 0.96 37.56
N LEU A 18 16.96 -0.27 37.31
CA LEU A 18 17.54 -1.14 36.31
C LEU A 18 17.29 -0.44 34.96
N SER A 19 18.23 0.40 34.55
CA SER A 19 18.24 0.99 33.23
C SER A 19 18.39 -0.18 32.28
N PHE A 20 17.30 -0.55 31.60
CA PHE A 20 17.32 -1.52 30.52
C PHE A 20 18.28 -0.93 29.46
N VAL A 21 19.53 -1.38 29.46
CA VAL A 21 20.50 -1.03 28.42
C VAL A 21 19.93 -1.63 27.14
N ARG A 22 19.27 -0.79 26.36
CA ARG A 22 18.70 -1.18 25.08
C ARG A 22 19.87 -1.44 24.14
N ASP A 23 20.15 -2.72 23.93
CA ASP A 23 21.21 -3.15 23.05
C ASP A 23 20.98 -2.61 21.62
N LYS A 24 22.06 -2.22 20.95
CA LYS A 24 21.99 -1.60 19.62
C LYS A 24 21.53 -2.65 18.61
N ARG A 25 20.25 -2.64 18.23
CA ARG A 25 19.73 -3.46 17.14
C ARG A 25 20.22 -2.87 15.82
N TYR A 26 21.14 -3.54 15.14
CA TYR A 26 21.50 -3.21 13.76
C TYR A 26 20.57 -3.99 12.81
N LEU A 27 19.82 -3.27 11.96
CA LEU A 27 19.07 -3.83 10.82
C LEU A 27 19.98 -3.95 9.59
N VAL A 28 21.24 -4.38 9.77
CA VAL A 28 22.19 -4.58 8.67
C VAL A 28 22.18 -6.06 8.31
N PHE A 29 21.72 -6.35 7.10
CA PHE A 29 21.70 -7.70 6.55
C PHE A 29 23.11 -8.13 6.14
N PRO A 30 23.44 -9.44 6.17
CA PRO A 30 24.79 -9.90 5.83
C PRO A 30 25.17 -9.50 4.39
N PRO A 31 26.47 -9.26 4.12
CA PRO A 31 26.92 -8.93 2.78
C PRO A 31 26.61 -10.08 1.81
N PRO A 32 26.18 -9.78 0.57
CA PRO A 32 25.91 -10.80 -0.42
C PRO A 32 27.19 -11.59 -0.71
N SER A 33 27.11 -12.92 -0.59
CA SER A 33 28.20 -13.83 -0.96
C SER A 33 27.95 -14.40 -2.36
N ASN A 34 28.99 -14.91 -3.02
CA ASN A 34 28.90 -15.56 -4.33
C ASN A 34 27.93 -16.76 -4.37
N VAL A 35 27.50 -17.24 -3.19
CA VAL A 35 26.63 -18.40 -3.01
C VAL A 35 25.17 -18.00 -2.70
N ALA A 36 24.94 -16.80 -2.14
CA ALA A 36 23.60 -16.34 -1.78
C ALA A 36 23.51 -14.80 -1.74
N PRO A 37 22.68 -14.18 -2.60
CA PRO A 37 22.38 -12.75 -2.51
C PRO A 37 21.41 -12.48 -1.36
N THR A 38 21.64 -11.41 -0.59
CA THR A 38 20.68 -10.93 0.41
C THR A 38 19.55 -10.15 -0.25
N LYS A 39 18.46 -10.85 -0.54
CA LYS A 39 17.26 -10.29 -1.16
C LYS A 39 15.99 -10.68 -0.41
N VAL A 40 15.04 -9.76 -0.32
CA VAL A 40 13.65 -10.05 0.03
C VAL A 40 12.88 -10.25 -1.27
N GLN A 41 12.11 -11.33 -1.36
CA GLN A 41 11.29 -11.61 -2.52
C GLN A 41 9.82 -11.63 -2.10
N LEU A 42 9.02 -10.75 -2.71
CA LEU A 42 7.56 -10.78 -2.62
C LEU A 42 7.04 -11.44 -3.90
N ILE A 43 6.25 -12.49 -3.75
CA ILE A 43 5.64 -13.21 -4.89
C ILE A 43 4.13 -13.08 -4.74
N LEU A 44 3.48 -12.48 -5.73
CA LEU A 44 2.04 -12.41 -5.84
C LEU A 44 1.59 -13.37 -6.94
N GLY A 45 0.72 -14.31 -6.60
CA GLY A 45 0.10 -15.24 -7.55
C GLY A 45 -1.40 -14.97 -7.61
N LEU A 46 -1.95 -14.86 -8.81
CA LEU A 46 -3.38 -14.67 -9.05
C LEU A 46 -3.84 -15.75 -10.04
N GLY A 47 -4.84 -16.54 -9.65
CA GLY A 47 -5.41 -17.60 -10.49
C GLY A 47 -6.86 -17.28 -10.81
N LEU A 48 -7.17 -17.05 -12.08
CA LEU A 48 -8.54 -16.78 -12.55
C LEU A 48 -9.10 -18.07 -13.19
N PRO A 49 -10.17 -18.67 -12.65
CA PRO A 49 -10.88 -19.74 -13.35
C PRO A 49 -11.56 -19.19 -14.61
N MET A 50 -11.42 -19.91 -15.73
CA MET A 50 -12.14 -19.60 -16.97
C MET A 50 -13.29 -20.59 -17.17
N GLU A 51 -14.45 -20.06 -17.56
CA GLU A 51 -15.61 -20.85 -17.95
C GLU A 51 -15.50 -21.24 -19.43
N VAL A 52 -14.89 -22.40 -19.69
CA VAL A 52 -14.83 -23.08 -21.00
C VAL A 52 -15.09 -24.57 -20.76
N ASP A 53 -15.48 -25.34 -21.79
CA ASP A 53 -15.88 -26.76 -21.71
C ASP A 53 -14.88 -27.70 -20.98
N VAL A 54 -13.66 -27.23 -20.72
CA VAL A 54 -12.64 -27.90 -19.90
C VAL A 54 -12.17 -26.91 -18.84
N SER A 55 -12.23 -27.27 -17.56
CA SER A 55 -11.77 -26.41 -16.45
C SER A 55 -10.31 -25.97 -16.66
N MET A 56 -10.11 -24.73 -17.08
CA MET A 56 -8.82 -24.11 -17.33
C MET A 56 -8.62 -22.93 -16.37
N ILE A 57 -7.48 -22.87 -15.71
CA ILE A 57 -7.11 -21.80 -14.78
C ILE A 57 -5.97 -21.00 -15.40
N ILE A 58 -6.16 -19.69 -15.60
CA ILE A 58 -5.07 -18.78 -15.98
C ILE A 58 -4.39 -18.31 -14.70
N GLY A 59 -3.08 -18.55 -14.60
CA GLY A 59 -2.26 -18.08 -13.48
C GLY A 59 -1.34 -16.93 -13.87
N TYR A 60 -1.39 -15.83 -13.13
CA TYR A 60 -0.44 -14.72 -13.20
C TYR A 60 0.48 -14.77 -12.00
N VAL A 61 1.80 -14.65 -12.21
CA VAL A 61 2.81 -14.64 -11.13
C VAL A 61 3.68 -13.40 -11.26
N MET A 62 3.61 -12.53 -10.26
CA MET A 62 4.42 -11.31 -10.16
C MET A 62 5.49 -11.49 -9.08
N LYS A 63 6.77 -11.28 -9.45
CA LYS A 63 7.92 -11.44 -8.54
C LYS A 63 8.62 -10.11 -8.34
N PHE A 64 8.55 -9.57 -7.12
CA PHE A 64 9.33 -8.41 -6.72
C PHE A 64 10.58 -8.86 -5.97
N ASN A 65 11.76 -8.52 -6.48
CA ASN A 65 13.04 -8.82 -5.84
C ASN A 65 13.64 -7.52 -5.28
N TYR A 66 13.74 -7.43 -3.96
CA TYR A 66 14.30 -6.28 -3.26
C TYR A 66 15.67 -6.65 -2.68
N VAL A 67 16.73 -6.02 -3.19
CA VAL A 67 18.07 -6.18 -2.63
C VAL A 67 18.13 -5.48 -1.28
N LEU A 68 18.59 -6.20 -0.26
CA LEU A 68 18.67 -5.68 1.10
C LEU A 68 19.94 -4.84 1.30
N PRO A 69 19.88 -3.75 2.09
CA PRO A 69 21.06 -2.97 2.40
C PRO A 69 21.98 -3.73 3.34
N TYR A 70 23.22 -3.96 2.88
CA TYR A 70 24.28 -4.59 3.65
C TYR A 70 25.20 -3.58 4.35
N ASN A 71 24.95 -2.28 4.19
CA ASN A 71 25.76 -1.21 4.78
C ASN A 71 24.85 -0.14 5.42
N ALA A 72 25.21 0.34 6.60
CA ALA A 72 24.52 1.41 7.33
C ALA A 72 24.54 2.75 6.59
N SER A 73 25.58 3.03 5.78
CA SER A 73 25.67 4.25 4.96
C SER A 73 24.47 4.40 4.02
N TYR A 74 23.92 3.27 3.55
CA TYR A 74 22.74 3.24 2.68
C TYR A 74 21.47 3.80 3.36
N LEU A 75 21.42 3.79 4.70
CA LEU A 75 20.29 4.33 5.46
C LEU A 75 20.51 5.76 5.94
N THR A 76 21.77 6.19 6.09
CA THR A 76 22.12 7.50 6.66
C THR A 76 22.33 8.59 5.61
N ASP A 77 22.75 8.24 4.40
CA ASP A 77 22.98 9.22 3.34
C ASP A 77 21.70 9.44 2.52
N SER A 78 20.95 10.47 2.89
CA SER A 78 19.63 10.79 2.32
C SER A 78 19.65 11.29 0.85
N TYR A 79 20.81 11.43 0.22
CA TYR A 79 20.95 12.22 -1.03
C TYR A 79 20.87 11.43 -2.34
N VAL A 80 20.90 10.08 -2.33
CA VAL A 80 20.92 9.28 -3.57
C VAL A 80 19.92 8.14 -3.50
N ARG A 81 18.64 8.46 -3.34
CA ARG A 81 17.56 7.47 -3.19
C ARG A 81 16.70 7.25 -4.43
N TYR A 82 16.92 7.99 -5.53
CA TYR A 82 15.98 8.01 -6.66
C TYR A 82 16.35 7.11 -7.85
N ASP A 83 17.55 6.52 -7.89
CA ASP A 83 18.04 5.86 -9.11
C ASP A 83 17.70 4.37 -9.28
N ARG A 84 17.04 3.72 -8.32
CA ARG A 84 16.88 2.24 -8.34
C ARG A 84 15.50 1.70 -8.74
N SER A 85 14.59 2.50 -9.31
CA SER A 85 13.32 1.93 -9.81
C SER A 85 12.69 2.68 -10.97
N ILE A 86 13.37 2.80 -12.11
CA ILE A 86 12.71 2.95 -13.43
C ILE A 86 13.60 2.22 -14.46
N SER A 87 12.99 1.37 -15.30
CA SER A 87 13.62 0.61 -16.38
C SER A 87 14.34 1.51 -17.42
N PRO A 88 15.37 0.99 -18.11
CA PRO A 88 16.23 1.74 -19.02
C PRO A 88 15.54 1.95 -20.39
N GLY A 89 15.54 3.18 -20.93
CA GLY A 89 15.11 3.39 -22.31
C GLY A 89 14.50 4.76 -22.67
N VAL A 90 14.98 5.87 -22.10
CA VAL A 90 14.68 7.20 -22.64
C VAL A 90 16.00 7.91 -22.89
N GLU A 91 16.47 7.86 -24.14
CA GLU A 91 17.54 8.73 -24.62
C GLU A 91 16.95 10.14 -24.76
N VAL A 92 17.48 11.09 -23.99
CA VAL A 92 17.06 12.50 -24.05
C VAL A 92 18.00 13.23 -24.99
N ASP A 93 17.45 13.76 -26.09
CA ASP A 93 18.14 14.60 -27.08
C ASP A 93 18.63 15.92 -26.45
N GLY A 94 19.84 16.33 -26.81
CA GLY A 94 20.68 17.26 -26.04
C GLY A 94 20.52 18.75 -26.35
N ASN A 95 19.41 19.18 -26.96
CA ASN A 95 19.30 20.52 -27.52
C ASN A 95 18.19 21.43 -26.93
N ASP A 96 17.45 20.97 -25.93
CA ASP A 96 16.44 21.81 -25.29
C ASP A 96 16.97 22.45 -24.00
N ALA A 97 16.91 23.78 -23.95
CA ALA A 97 17.34 24.61 -22.84
C ALA A 97 16.67 24.18 -21.51
N PRO A 98 17.38 24.21 -20.37
CA PRO A 98 16.86 23.70 -19.11
C PRO A 98 15.81 24.67 -18.54
N THR A 99 14.53 24.41 -18.82
CA THR A 99 13.43 25.03 -18.09
C THR A 99 13.43 24.50 -16.66
N SER A 100 13.55 25.42 -15.71
CA SER A 100 13.59 25.20 -14.28
C SER A 100 12.23 24.74 -13.74
N ASP A 101 11.84 23.49 -14.00
CA ASP A 101 10.80 22.81 -13.19
C ASP A 101 10.88 21.28 -13.22
N HIS A 102 12.06 20.73 -13.54
CA HIS A 102 12.29 19.28 -13.48
C HIS A 102 13.00 18.95 -12.17
N GLN A 103 12.34 19.30 -11.05
CA GLN A 103 12.67 18.76 -9.74
C GLN A 103 12.46 17.24 -9.83
N GLY A 104 13.53 16.46 -9.71
CA GLY A 104 13.49 15.01 -9.59
C GLY A 104 12.76 14.59 -8.31
N VAL A 105 11.44 14.70 -8.31
CA VAL A 105 10.55 14.17 -7.29
C VAL A 105 10.41 12.67 -7.56
N ALA A 106 10.54 11.84 -6.52
CA ALA A 106 10.14 10.43 -6.62
C ALA A 106 8.80 10.36 -7.36
N ARG A 107 8.69 9.52 -8.39
CA ARG A 107 7.37 9.10 -8.90
C ARG A 107 6.71 8.27 -7.80
N VAL A 108 6.18 8.97 -6.80
CA VAL A 108 5.20 8.43 -5.87
C VAL A 108 3.97 8.21 -6.75
N ILE A 109 3.62 6.95 -6.96
CA ILE A 109 2.42 6.61 -7.70
C ILE A 109 1.26 7.18 -6.87
N ASN A 110 0.64 8.23 -7.38
CA ASN A 110 -0.52 8.82 -6.74
C ASN A 110 -1.71 7.88 -6.93
N ARG A 111 -2.69 7.94 -6.03
CA ARG A 111 -3.93 7.18 -6.15
C ARG A 111 -4.60 7.39 -7.51
N TRP A 112 -4.52 8.61 -8.04
CA TRP A 112 -5.07 8.96 -9.34
C TRP A 112 -4.47 8.11 -10.48
N GLU A 113 -3.16 7.83 -10.44
CA GLU A 113 -2.51 6.95 -11.43
C GLU A 113 -2.99 5.49 -11.28
N ILE A 114 -3.25 5.05 -10.05
CA ILE A 114 -3.81 3.71 -9.80
C ILE A 114 -5.23 3.62 -10.35
N TYR A 115 -6.06 4.66 -10.18
CA TYR A 115 -7.41 4.69 -10.74
C TYR A 115 -7.40 4.71 -12.26
N GLU A 116 -6.49 5.44 -12.92
CA GLU A 116 -6.32 5.38 -14.38
C GLU A 116 -5.98 3.95 -14.86
N ILE A 117 -5.11 3.24 -14.13
CA ILE A 117 -4.81 1.83 -14.42
C ILE A 117 -6.05 0.95 -14.24
N LEU A 118 -6.78 1.10 -13.13
CA LEU A 118 -7.97 0.30 -12.87
C LEU A 118 -9.07 0.55 -13.91
N GLU A 119 -9.29 1.79 -14.31
CA GLU A 119 -10.24 2.14 -15.38
C GLU A 119 -9.89 1.41 -16.68
N SER A 120 -8.61 1.34 -17.04
CA SER A 120 -8.16 0.62 -18.23
C SER A 120 -8.33 -0.91 -18.14
N VAL A 121 -8.27 -1.47 -16.94
CA VAL A 121 -8.43 -2.92 -16.69
C VAL A 121 -9.91 -3.31 -16.66
N LEU A 122 -10.78 -2.44 -16.15
CA LEU A 122 -12.21 -2.71 -15.96
C LEU A 122 -13.06 -2.57 -17.24
N GLY A 123 -12.51 -2.00 -18.32
CA GLY A 123 -13.19 -1.94 -19.62
C GLY A 123 -12.76 -0.75 -20.47
N ASP A 124 -13.42 -0.56 -21.61
CA ASP A 124 -13.21 0.64 -22.43
C ASP A 124 -13.54 1.91 -21.62
N SER A 125 -12.75 2.96 -21.81
CA SER A 125 -12.64 4.17 -20.94
C SER A 125 -13.91 4.73 -20.28
N ARG A 126 -15.10 4.58 -20.88
CA ARG A 126 -16.37 5.08 -20.32
C ARG A 126 -17.08 4.08 -19.38
N SER A 127 -17.02 2.78 -19.67
CA SER A 127 -17.57 1.75 -18.77
C SER A 127 -16.61 1.44 -17.62
N GLY A 128 -15.29 1.43 -17.88
CA GLY A 128 -14.27 1.17 -16.86
C GLY A 128 -14.34 2.17 -15.70
N LYS A 129 -14.52 3.47 -16.03
CA LYS A 129 -14.73 4.53 -15.03
C LYS A 129 -16.02 4.37 -14.23
N ALA A 130 -17.13 4.05 -14.89
CA ALA A 130 -18.40 3.81 -14.21
C ALA A 130 -18.29 2.61 -13.25
N CYS A 131 -17.63 1.53 -13.67
CA CYS A 131 -17.42 0.35 -12.83
C CYS A 131 -16.49 0.60 -11.64
N LEU A 132 -15.44 1.42 -11.81
CA LEU A 132 -14.61 1.84 -10.68
C LEU A 132 -15.40 2.68 -9.68
N LEU A 133 -16.25 3.60 -10.15
CA LEU A 133 -17.10 4.41 -9.29
C LEU A 133 -18.16 3.56 -8.56
N ARG A 134 -18.76 2.59 -9.25
CA ARG A 134 -19.67 1.60 -8.66
C ARG A 134 -18.98 0.81 -7.54
N ALA A 135 -17.77 0.30 -7.80
CA ALA A 135 -16.98 -0.42 -6.80
C ALA A 135 -16.64 0.44 -5.57
N ILE A 136 -16.30 1.72 -5.75
CA ILE A 136 -16.05 2.66 -4.64
C ILE A 136 -17.34 2.89 -3.82
N CYS A 137 -18.47 3.08 -4.51
CA CYS A 137 -19.77 3.25 -3.86
C CYS A 137 -20.15 2.01 -3.04
N GLU A 138 -20.07 0.81 -3.61
CA GLU A 138 -20.41 -0.44 -2.93
C GLU A 138 -19.46 -0.73 -1.76
N ALA A 139 -18.15 -0.57 -1.95
CA ALA A 139 -17.15 -0.77 -0.89
C ALA A 139 -17.32 0.22 0.29
N SER A 140 -17.89 1.40 0.04
CA SER A 140 -18.16 2.40 1.06
C SER A 140 -19.53 2.23 1.73
N ALA A 141 -20.50 1.64 1.04
CA ALA A 141 -21.79 1.21 1.61
C ALA A 141 -21.63 -0.01 2.52
N ALA A 142 -20.84 -1.00 2.09
CA ALA A 142 -20.57 -2.24 2.83
C ALA A 142 -19.06 -2.44 3.03
N PRO A 143 -18.46 -1.88 4.10
CA PRO A 143 -17.02 -1.96 4.33
C PRO A 143 -16.56 -3.39 4.69
N PHE A 144 -15.33 -3.74 4.29
CA PHE A 144 -14.71 -5.08 4.44
C PHE A 144 -14.33 -5.48 5.89
N ASN A 145 -15.09 -5.05 6.89
CA ASN A 145 -14.73 -5.17 8.31
C ASN A 145 -14.82 -6.59 8.88
N ARG A 146 -15.53 -7.51 8.21
CA ARG A 146 -15.75 -8.88 8.69
C ARG A 146 -14.57 -9.83 8.40
N VAL A 147 -13.77 -9.53 7.37
CA VAL A 147 -12.59 -10.31 7.01
C VAL A 147 -11.34 -9.54 7.47
N HIS A 148 -10.69 -10.03 8.52
CA HIS A 148 -9.45 -9.42 9.06
C HIS A 148 -8.21 -9.84 8.26
N GLY A 149 -8.27 -9.76 6.93
CA GLY A 149 -7.18 -10.05 6.02
C GLY A 149 -6.36 -8.82 5.67
N LEU A 150 -5.10 -9.04 5.28
CA LEU A 150 -4.24 -7.98 4.76
C LEU A 150 -4.76 -7.48 3.39
N SER A 151 -5.27 -8.40 2.57
CA SER A 151 -5.86 -8.09 1.27
C SER A 151 -7.14 -7.27 1.38
N SER A 152 -8.06 -7.63 2.31
CA SER A 152 -9.30 -6.89 2.50
C SER A 152 -9.05 -5.46 2.98
N GLN A 153 -8.11 -5.26 3.89
CA GLN A 153 -7.69 -3.93 4.34
C GLN A 153 -7.04 -3.12 3.21
N LEU A 154 -6.21 -3.75 2.38
CA LEU A 154 -5.58 -3.08 1.26
C LEU A 154 -6.61 -2.64 0.21
N VAL A 155 -7.56 -3.52 -0.13
CA VAL A 155 -8.66 -3.19 -1.04
C VAL A 155 -9.53 -2.09 -0.45
N HIS A 156 -9.84 -2.14 0.85
CA HIS A 156 -10.58 -1.06 1.53
C HIS A 156 -9.85 0.28 1.42
N LEU A 157 -8.54 0.30 1.69
CA LEU A 157 -7.71 1.50 1.60
C LEU A 157 -7.65 2.08 0.17
N LEU A 158 -7.59 1.20 -0.83
CA LEU A 158 -7.56 1.54 -2.24
C LEU A 158 -8.89 2.14 -2.72
N LEU A 159 -10.02 1.55 -2.32
CA LEU A 159 -11.37 1.96 -2.75
C LEU A 159 -12.02 3.01 -1.85
N THR A 160 -11.30 3.56 -0.87
CA THR A 160 -11.80 4.61 0.02
C THR A 160 -10.98 5.88 -0.17
N PRO A 161 -11.36 6.77 -1.11
CA PRO A 161 -10.57 7.94 -1.48
C PRO A 161 -10.34 8.94 -0.33
N SER A 162 -11.17 8.94 0.72
CA SER A 162 -10.94 9.75 1.92
C SER A 162 -9.77 9.31 2.82
N THR A 163 -9.16 8.14 2.58
CA THR A 163 -8.11 7.59 3.46
C THR A 163 -6.72 8.20 3.26
N THR A 164 -6.46 8.86 2.14
CA THR A 164 -5.20 9.59 1.90
C THR A 164 -5.49 11.04 1.56
N SER A 165 -4.60 11.93 1.97
CA SER A 165 -4.66 13.35 1.63
C SER A 165 -3.69 13.59 0.48
N GLU A 166 -4.22 13.58 -0.74
CA GLU A 166 -3.47 13.82 -1.97
C GLU A 166 -4.10 15.01 -2.72
N PRO A 167 -3.30 15.93 -3.29
CA PRO A 167 -3.84 16.98 -4.13
C PRO A 167 -4.48 16.38 -5.39
N PHE A 168 -5.63 16.92 -5.80
CA PHE A 168 -6.28 16.53 -7.04
C PHE A 168 -5.40 16.88 -8.24
N ARG A 169 -5.23 15.95 -9.18
CA ARG A 169 -4.45 16.17 -10.41
C ARG A 169 -5.32 16.90 -11.43
N THR A 170 -6.60 16.57 -11.46
CA THR A 170 -7.61 17.20 -12.32
C THR A 170 -8.88 17.49 -11.53
N ASP A 171 -9.68 18.44 -12.00
CA ASP A 171 -11.00 18.73 -11.42
C ASP A 171 -11.97 17.53 -11.44
N PHE A 172 -11.71 16.54 -12.32
CA PHE A 172 -12.50 15.33 -12.45
C PHE A 172 -12.25 14.32 -11.33
N ASP A 173 -11.14 14.39 -10.61
CA ASP A 173 -10.80 13.44 -9.55
C ASP A 173 -11.77 13.53 -8.34
N ARG A 174 -12.50 14.64 -8.23
CA ARG A 174 -13.53 14.83 -7.21
C ARG A 174 -14.70 13.85 -7.33
N VAL A 175 -14.91 13.25 -8.49
CA VAL A 175 -15.99 12.27 -8.71
C VAL A 175 -15.82 11.00 -7.89
N TYR A 176 -14.58 10.59 -7.60
CA TYR A 176 -14.33 9.40 -6.76
C TYR A 176 -14.75 9.62 -5.32
N HIS A 177 -14.50 10.81 -4.76
CA HIS A 177 -15.02 11.17 -3.43
C HIS A 177 -16.54 11.27 -3.41
N ALA A 178 -17.15 11.77 -4.48
CA ALA A 178 -18.60 11.82 -4.57
C ALA A 178 -19.21 10.40 -4.52
N ALA A 179 -18.63 9.45 -5.24
CA ALA A 179 -19.05 8.05 -5.21
C ALA A 179 -18.93 7.43 -3.80
N GLU A 180 -17.82 7.70 -3.10
CA GLU A 180 -17.62 7.26 -1.72
C GLU A 180 -18.70 7.83 -0.78
N ILE A 181 -19.04 9.11 -0.92
CA ILE A 181 -20.05 9.76 -0.10
C ILE A 181 -21.43 9.15 -0.38
N MET A 182 -21.77 8.90 -1.65
CA MET A 182 -23.04 8.28 -2.03
C MET A 182 -23.21 6.90 -1.40
N GLY A 183 -22.17 6.06 -1.42
CA GLY A 183 -22.19 4.76 -0.77
C GLY A 183 -22.33 4.85 0.75
N ARG A 184 -21.57 5.75 1.39
CA ARG A 184 -21.68 5.99 2.85
C ARG A 184 -23.06 6.48 3.29
N GLN A 185 -23.70 7.33 2.49
CA GLN A 185 -25.01 7.90 2.83
C GLN A 185 -26.15 6.91 2.59
N GLY A 186 -25.98 5.95 1.67
CA GLY A 186 -26.96 4.90 1.41
C GLY A 186 -28.32 5.41 0.90
N VAL A 187 -28.37 6.59 0.27
CA VAL A 187 -29.63 7.22 -0.17
C VAL A 187 -30.28 6.45 -1.32
N SER A 188 -29.47 5.87 -2.20
CA SER A 188 -29.91 5.07 -3.33
C SER A 188 -28.93 3.92 -3.58
N PRO A 189 -29.39 2.76 -4.08
CA PRO A 189 -28.52 1.65 -4.45
C PRO A 189 -27.45 2.09 -5.46
N CYS A 190 -26.20 1.67 -5.25
CA CYS A 190 -25.07 2.01 -6.13
C CYS A 190 -25.31 1.51 -7.57
N ASP A 191 -26.00 0.38 -7.73
CA ASP A 191 -26.37 -0.19 -9.04
C ASP A 191 -27.19 0.78 -9.89
N ASN A 192 -28.10 1.53 -9.27
CA ASN A 192 -28.96 2.49 -9.96
C ASN A 192 -28.21 3.80 -10.27
N LEU A 193 -27.23 4.16 -9.45
CA LEU A 193 -26.41 5.37 -9.64
C LEU A 193 -25.40 5.21 -10.77
N PHE A 194 -24.91 3.99 -11.00
CA PHE A 194 -23.88 3.66 -11.98
C PHE A 194 -24.37 2.57 -12.93
N ALA A 195 -25.52 2.79 -13.56
CA ALA A 195 -26.18 1.84 -14.45
C ALA A 195 -25.37 1.51 -15.72
N GLU A 196 -24.38 2.34 -16.08
CA GLU A 196 -23.43 2.06 -17.16
C GLU A 196 -22.51 0.87 -16.87
N CYS A 197 -22.37 0.49 -15.60
CA CYS A 197 -21.66 -0.72 -15.19
C CYS A 197 -22.67 -1.83 -14.87
N THR A 198 -22.77 -2.85 -15.73
CA THR A 198 -23.75 -3.94 -15.56
C THR A 198 -23.36 -4.91 -14.45
N GLU A 199 -22.09 -5.30 -14.38
CA GLU A 199 -21.54 -6.28 -13.43
C GLU A 199 -20.56 -5.56 -12.49
N SER A 200 -20.71 -5.72 -11.17
CA SER A 200 -19.77 -5.08 -10.24
C SER A 200 -18.43 -5.82 -10.25
N PRO A 201 -17.28 -5.11 -10.32
CA PRO A 201 -15.98 -5.73 -10.15
C PRO A 201 -15.80 -6.44 -8.80
N LEU A 202 -16.55 -6.02 -7.77
CA LEU A 202 -16.47 -6.59 -6.43
C LEU A 202 -17.12 -7.97 -6.35
N ASP A 203 -18.13 -8.26 -7.17
CA ASP A 203 -18.84 -9.55 -7.16
C ASP A 203 -17.93 -10.73 -7.50
N TYR A 204 -16.80 -10.47 -8.18
CA TYR A 204 -15.83 -11.51 -8.53
C TYR A 204 -15.07 -12.07 -7.32
N PHE A 205 -14.88 -11.28 -6.26
CA PHE A 205 -14.02 -11.67 -5.13
C PHE A 205 -14.61 -11.33 -3.75
N THR A 206 -15.85 -10.87 -3.71
CA THR A 206 -16.55 -10.47 -2.48
C THR A 206 -17.97 -11.02 -2.49
N GLU A 207 -18.50 -11.31 -1.30
CA GLU A 207 -19.90 -11.67 -1.10
C GLU A 207 -20.48 -10.78 0.01
N VAL A 208 -21.70 -10.29 -0.19
CA VAL A 208 -22.41 -9.52 0.83
C VAL A 208 -23.11 -10.50 1.78
N TYR A 209 -22.65 -10.53 3.04
CA TYR A 209 -23.30 -11.30 4.11
C TYR A 209 -24.32 -10.43 4.86
N GLU A 210 -25.59 -10.78 4.73
CA GLU A 210 -26.70 -10.27 5.55
C GLU A 210 -26.54 -10.65 7.03
#